data_AF-A0A812XPQ3-F1
#
_entry.id   AF-A0A812XPQ3-F1
#
_cell.length_a   1.000
_cell.length_b   1.000
_cell.length_c   1.000
_cell.angle_alpha   90.00
_cell.angle_beta   90.00
_cell.angle_gamma   90.00
#
_symmetry.space_group_name_H-M   'P 1'
#
loop_
_entity.id
_entity.type
_entity.pdbx_description
1 polymer ?
#
loop_
_entity_poly.entity_id
_entity_poly.type
_entity_poly.pdbx_seq_one_letter_code
_entity_poly.pdbx_strand_id
1 'polypeptide(L)'
;MDVLHVIESIFNKADYAIIGLLAALVVAVVFTPMFRTVDSLPGRCATLGVSLYFYVRWQVDVSRIPMKTDHPSDADKIEFFRMTRNVYMLFSGIVLSLFSFTVARLRGRIEELEGAGEAKPHGD
;
A
#
# COMPACT_ATOMS: atom_id res chain seq x y z
N MET A 1 30.98 -5.49 -4.10
CA MET A 1 29.65 -5.11 -3.61
C MET A 1 29.15 -4.00 -4.52
N ASP A 2 28.28 -4.32 -5.47
CA ASP A 2 27.78 -3.34 -6.41
C ASP A 2 26.82 -2.36 -5.72
N VAL A 3 26.98 -1.08 -6.03
CA VAL A 3 26.16 0.04 -5.53
C VAL A 3 24.66 -0.24 -5.66
N LEU A 4 24.27 -1.02 -6.68
CA LEU A 4 22.90 -1.48 -6.91
C LEU A 4 22.32 -2.26 -5.72
N HIS A 5 23.09 -3.17 -5.11
CA HIS A 5 22.64 -3.99 -3.99
C HIS A 5 22.42 -3.17 -2.72
N VAL A 6 23.23 -2.13 -2.51
CA VAL A 6 23.09 -1.22 -1.36
C VAL A 6 21.82 -0.39 -1.50
N ILE A 7 21.59 0.15 -2.71
CA ILE A 7 20.38 0.91 -3.03
C ILE A 7 19.13 0.05 -2.82
N GLU A 8 19.12 -1.17 -3.34
CA GLU A 8 17.99 -2.10 -3.19
C GLU A 8 17.70 -2.44 -1.72
N SER A 9 18.75 -2.63 -0.91
CA SER A 9 18.61 -2.86 0.53
C SER A 9 17.97 -1.67 1.26
N ILE A 10 18.38 -0.44 0.92
CA ILE A 10 17.82 0.78 1.52
C ILE A 10 16.33 0.91 1.15
N PHE A 11 16.01 0.75 -0.14
CA PHE A 11 14.63 0.84 -0.58
C PHE A 11 13.75 -0.24 0.04
N ASN A 12 14.22 -1.49 0.14
CA ASN A 12 13.46 -2.54 0.81
C ASN A 12 13.17 -2.20 2.28
N LYS A 13 14.13 -1.64 3.02
CA LYS A 13 13.89 -1.18 4.39
C LYS A 13 12.84 -0.07 4.46
N ALA A 14 12.88 0.88 3.52
CA ALA A 14 11.87 1.92 3.41
C ALA A 14 10.48 1.33 3.09
N ASP A 15 10.41 0.36 2.18
CA ASP A 15 9.17 -0.32 1.81
C ASP A 15 8.53 -1.01 3.02
N TYR A 16 9.31 -1.73 3.84
CA TYR A 16 8.83 -2.32 5.09
C TYR A 16 8.30 -1.27 6.08
N ALA A 17 8.99 -0.13 6.21
CA ALA A 17 8.53 0.96 7.08
C ALA A 17 7.21 1.57 6.58
N ILE A 18 7.08 1.79 5.27
CA ILE A 18 5.85 2.29 4.65
C ILE A 18 4.70 1.30 4.84
N ILE A 19 4.94 0.00 4.70
CA ILE A 19 3.93 -1.04 4.94
C ILE A 19 3.48 -1.04 6.40
N GLY A 20 4.43 -0.94 7.35
CA GLY A 20 4.11 -0.82 8.78
C GLY A 20 3.24 0.41 9.07
N LEU A 21 3.57 1.55 8.45
CA LEU A 21 2.80 2.78 8.57
C LEU A 21 1.40 2.64 7.95
N LEU A 22 1.28 2.04 6.77
CA LEU A 22 0.00 1.78 6.12
C LEU A 22 -0.87 0.83 6.95
N ALA A 23 -0.29 -0.21 7.57
CA ALA A 23 -1.01 -1.11 8.44
C ALA A 23 -1.57 -0.38 9.67
N ALA A 24 -0.76 0.47 10.30
CA ALA A 24 -1.21 1.34 11.38
C ALA A 24 -2.29 2.32 10.92
N LEU A 25 -2.15 2.89 9.73
CA LEU A 25 -3.14 3.79 9.13
C LEU A 25 -4.48 3.09 8.90
N VAL A 26 -4.49 1.85 8.40
CA VAL A 26 -5.71 1.07 8.23
C VAL A 26 -6.43 0.91 9.57
N VAL A 27 -5.71 0.50 10.62
CA VAL A 27 -6.28 0.37 11.96
C VAL A 27 -6.85 1.71 12.43
N ALA A 28 -6.10 2.80 12.26
CA ALA A 28 -6.56 4.13 12.65
C ALA A 28 -7.81 4.57 11.86
N VAL A 29 -7.87 4.36 10.54
CA VAL A 29 -9.02 4.70 9.69
C VAL A 29 -10.27 3.88 10.06
N VAL A 30 -10.08 2.62 10.45
CA VAL A 30 -11.18 1.73 10.84
C VAL A 30 -11.74 2.07 12.22
N PHE A 31 -10.89 2.43 13.18
CA PHE A 31 -11.33 2.59 14.58
C PHE A 31 -11.44 4.05 15.05
N THR A 32 -10.98 5.02 14.26
CA THR A 32 -10.93 6.44 14.67
C THR A 32 -11.45 7.35 13.56
N PRO A 33 -11.79 8.63 13.86
CA PRO A 33 -12.21 9.61 12.84
C PRO A 33 -11.08 10.07 11.91
N MET A 34 -9.91 9.41 11.94
CA MET A 34 -8.78 9.68 11.04
C MET A 34 -9.16 9.48 9.56
N PHE A 35 -10.25 8.75 9.27
CA PHE A 35 -10.80 8.66 7.91
C PHE A 35 -11.07 10.03 7.29
N ARG A 36 -11.45 11.06 8.08
CA ARG A 36 -11.66 12.43 7.56
C ARG A 36 -10.38 13.05 7.00
N THR A 37 -9.25 12.84 7.70
CA THR A 37 -7.94 13.31 7.24
C THR A 37 -7.48 12.57 6.00
N VAL A 38 -7.67 11.25 5.97
CA VAL A 38 -7.31 10.43 4.81
C VAL A 38 -8.21 10.75 3.60
N ASP A 39 -9.48 11.05 3.84
CA ASP A 39 -10.44 11.41 2.79
C ASP A 39 -10.35 12.88 2.33
N SER A 40 -9.48 13.68 2.94
CA SER A 40 -9.14 15.01 2.44
C SER A 40 -8.40 14.93 1.10
N LEU A 41 -8.44 15.99 0.28
CA LEU A 41 -7.71 16.02 -0.99
C LEU A 41 -6.20 15.70 -0.81
N PRO A 42 -5.47 16.29 0.16
CA PRO A 42 -4.08 15.91 0.42
C PRO A 42 -3.92 14.44 0.83
N GLY A 43 -4.81 13.92 1.69
CA GLY A 43 -4.77 12.52 2.14
C GLY A 43 -5.02 11.53 1.01
N ARG A 44 -5.96 11.84 0.11
CA ARG A 44 -6.24 11.07 -1.11
C ARG A 44 -5.05 11.07 -2.06
N CYS A 45 -4.46 12.24 -2.32
CA CYS A 45 -3.26 12.34 -3.14
C CYS A 45 -2.09 11.57 -2.54
N ALA A 46 -1.91 11.62 -1.22
CA ALA A 46 -0.85 10.88 -0.53
C ALA A 46 -1.05 9.36 -0.63
N THR A 47 -2.25 8.86 -0.33
CA THR A 47 -2.56 7.42 -0.39
C THR A 47 -2.49 6.86 -1.81
N LEU A 48 -2.99 7.59 -2.81
CA LEU A 48 -2.84 7.23 -4.22
C LEU A 48 -1.38 7.33 -4.70
N GLY A 49 -0.64 8.33 -4.23
CA GLY A 49 0.79 8.47 -4.51
C GLY A 49 1.60 7.29 -3.98
N VAL A 50 1.30 6.83 -2.76
CA VAL A 50 1.90 5.62 -2.18
C VAL A 50 1.50 4.37 -2.97
N SER A 51 0.24 4.27 -3.40
CA SER A 51 -0.22 3.16 -4.26
C SER A 51 0.56 3.12 -5.57
N LEU A 52 0.76 4.28 -6.22
CA LEU A 52 1.51 4.41 -7.46
C LEU A 52 3.00 4.08 -7.27
N TYR A 53 3.60 4.52 -6.16
CA TYR A 53 4.97 4.18 -5.80
C TYR A 53 5.17 2.66 -5.72
N PHE A 54 4.30 1.96 -4.98
CA PHE A 54 4.37 0.51 -4.88
C PHE A 54 4.12 -0.18 -6.22
N TYR A 55 3.18 0.34 -7.03
CA TYR A 55 2.88 -0.21 -8.35
C TYR A 55 4.08 -0.12 -9.30
N VAL A 56 4.73 1.05 -9.39
CA VAL A 56 5.89 1.24 -10.28
C VAL A 56 7.04 0.34 -9.84
N ARG A 57 7.34 0.25 -8.54
CA ARG A 57 8.36 -0.67 -8.01
C ARG A 57 8.00 -2.12 -8.27
N TRP A 58 6.75 -2.50 -8.06
CA TRP A 58 6.26 -3.85 -8.31
C TRP A 58 6.47 -4.25 -9.77
N GLN A 59 6.16 -3.38 -10.73
CA GLN A 59 6.41 -3.63 -12.16
C GLN A 59 7.90 -3.84 -12.46
N VAL A 60 8.77 -3.01 -11.87
CA VAL A 60 10.22 -3.15 -12.02
C VAL A 60 10.70 -4.49 -11.45
N ASP A 61 10.27 -4.88 -10.25
CA ASP A 61 10.75 -6.10 -9.61
C ASP A 61 10.18 -7.38 -10.27
N VAL A 62 8.92 -7.35 -10.72
CA VAL A 62 8.33 -8.45 -11.52
C VAL A 62 9.14 -8.70 -12.78
N SER A 63 9.59 -7.65 -13.46
CA SER A 63 10.38 -7.76 -14.68
C SER A 63 11.80 -8.34 -14.46
N ARG A 64 12.27 -8.35 -13.20
CA ARG A 64 13.62 -8.78 -12.81
C ARG A 64 13.65 -10.16 -12.16
N ILE A 65 12.51 -10.83 -11.96
CA ILE A 65 12.48 -12.17 -11.36
C ILE A 65 13.33 -13.11 -12.22
N PRO A 66 14.32 -13.82 -11.63
CA PRO A 66 15.14 -14.77 -12.36
C PRO A 66 14.28 -15.86 -13.01
N MET A 67 14.56 -16.20 -14.26
CA MET A 67 13.91 -17.32 -14.92
C MET A 67 14.27 -18.63 -14.23
N LYS A 68 13.30 -19.53 -14.12
CA LYS A 68 13.54 -20.87 -13.60
C LYS A 68 14.44 -21.63 -14.58
N THR A 69 15.52 -22.21 -14.06
CA THR A 69 16.43 -23.09 -14.79
C THR A 69 16.22 -24.54 -14.35
N ASP A 70 16.62 -25.51 -15.18
CA ASP A 70 16.42 -26.94 -14.89
C ASP A 70 17.32 -27.44 -13.73
N HIS A 71 18.46 -26.78 -13.52
CA HIS A 71 19.44 -27.12 -12.48
C HIS A 71 19.92 -25.88 -11.72
N PRO A 72 19.06 -25.24 -10.90
CA PRO A 72 19.42 -24.03 -10.18
C PRO A 72 20.37 -24.37 -9.03
N SER A 73 21.43 -23.57 -8.89
CA SER A 73 22.28 -23.61 -7.70
C SER A 73 21.49 -23.14 -6.47
N ASP A 74 22.00 -23.41 -5.26
CA ASP A 74 21.34 -22.92 -4.05
C ASP A 74 21.35 -21.40 -3.95
N ALA A 75 22.35 -20.73 -4.53
CA ALA A 75 22.39 -19.28 -4.65
C ALA A 75 21.23 -18.75 -5.52
N ASP A 76 20.98 -19.39 -6.67
CA ASP A 76 19.89 -19.01 -7.58
C ASP A 76 18.52 -19.17 -6.91
N LYS A 77 18.33 -20.25 -6.15
CA LYS A 77 17.09 -20.48 -5.38
C LYS A 77 16.87 -19.38 -4.35
N ILE A 78 17.90 -19.03 -3.58
CA ILE A 78 17.83 -17.98 -2.55
C ILE A 78 17.45 -16.65 -3.18
N GLU A 79 18.09 -16.29 -4.30
CA GLU A 79 17.80 -15.05 -5.01
C GLU A 79 16.37 -15.03 -5.56
N PHE A 80 15.93 -16.10 -6.21
CA PHE A 80 14.56 -16.24 -6.72
C PHE A 80 13.52 -16.05 -5.60
N PHE A 81 13.67 -16.75 -4.47
CA PHE A 81 12.72 -16.63 -3.36
C PHE A 81 12.76 -15.24 -2.71
N ARG A 82 13.95 -14.64 -2.59
CA ARG A 82 14.10 -13.28 -2.05
C ARG A 82 13.38 -12.25 -2.93
N MET A 83 13.58 -12.30 -4.25
CA MET A 83 12.94 -11.38 -5.19
C MET A 83 11.42 -11.61 -5.26
N THR A 84 10.99 -12.87 -5.33
CA THR A 84 9.57 -13.23 -5.32
C THR A 84 8.87 -12.71 -4.06
N ARG A 85 9.50 -12.86 -2.89
CA ARG A 85 8.97 -12.31 -1.63
C ARG A 85 8.83 -10.79 -1.68
N ASN A 86 9.84 -10.07 -2.20
CA ASN A 86 9.77 -8.62 -2.33
C ASN A 86 8.63 -8.19 -3.27
N VAL A 87 8.43 -8.90 -4.39
CA VAL A 87 7.29 -8.68 -5.30
C VAL A 87 5.95 -8.83 -4.59
N TYR A 88 5.74 -9.89 -3.79
CA TYR A 88 4.50 -10.06 -3.02
C TYR A 88 4.32 -9.01 -1.92
N MET A 89 5.41 -8.57 -1.32
CA MET A 89 5.39 -7.48 -0.33
C MET A 89 4.94 -6.17 -0.98
N LEU A 90 5.52 -5.80 -2.12
CA LEU A 90 5.13 -4.59 -2.88
C LEU A 90 3.67 -4.67 -3.31
N PHE A 91 3.23 -5.82 -3.83
CA PHE A 91 1.83 -6.04 -4.18
C PHE A 91 0.89 -5.86 -2.99
N SER A 92 1.24 -6.43 -1.84
CA SER A 92 0.50 -6.23 -0.58
C SER A 92 0.43 -4.75 -0.19
N GLY A 93 1.49 -3.98 -0.39
CA GLY A 93 1.53 -2.53 -0.19
C GLY A 93 0.54 -1.77 -1.09
N ILE A 94 0.41 -2.17 -2.35
CA ILE A 94 -0.62 -1.64 -3.28
C ILE A 94 -2.02 -1.90 -2.73
N VAL A 95 -2.31 -3.16 -2.39
CA VAL A 95 -3.62 -3.55 -1.87
C VAL A 95 -3.96 -2.77 -0.59
N LEU A 96 -3.00 -2.64 0.33
CA LEU A 96 -3.20 -1.98 1.62
C LEU A 96 -3.46 -0.48 1.48
N SER A 97 -2.75 0.19 0.58
CA SER A 97 -2.94 1.62 0.31
C SER A 97 -4.26 1.90 -0.41
N LEU A 98 -4.64 1.07 -1.40
CA LEU A 98 -5.95 1.16 -2.05
C LEU A 98 -7.09 0.88 -1.07
N PHE A 99 -6.97 -0.15 -0.23
CA PHE A 99 -7.94 -0.45 0.82
C PHE A 99 -8.11 0.74 1.78
N SER A 100 -7.00 1.34 2.25
CA SER A 100 -7.03 2.53 3.11
C SER A 100 -7.80 3.68 2.47
N PHE A 101 -7.51 3.95 1.19
CA PHE A 101 -8.20 4.98 0.41
C PHE A 101 -9.70 4.69 0.30
N THR A 102 -10.07 3.48 -0.10
CA THR A 102 -11.47 3.09 -0.29
C THR A 102 -12.26 3.15 1.01
N VAL A 103 -11.72 2.60 2.11
CA VAL A 103 -12.40 2.63 3.41
C VAL A 103 -12.55 4.06 3.92
N ALA A 104 -11.51 4.90 3.80
CA ALA A 104 -11.61 6.29 4.21
C ALA A 104 -12.71 7.03 3.43
N ARG A 105 -12.77 6.81 2.11
CA ARG A 105 -13.79 7.39 1.23
C ARG A 105 -15.19 6.93 1.59
N LEU A 106 -15.39 5.62 1.80
CA LEU A 106 -16.70 5.06 2.16
C LEU A 106 -17.18 5.61 3.50
N ARG A 107 -16.31 5.68 4.50
CA ARG A 107 -16.66 6.24 5.82
C ARG A 107 -16.99 7.73 5.75
N GLY A 108 -16.22 8.51 4.99
CA GLY A 108 -16.53 9.92 4.75
C GLY A 108 -17.91 10.10 4.11
N ARG A 109 -18.26 9.25 3.15
CA ARG A 109 -19.60 9.26 2.52
C ARG A 109 -20.71 8.84 3.46
N ILE A 110 -20.50 7.85 4.32
CA ILE A 110 -21.49 7.43 5.32
C ILE A 110 -21.78 8.60 6.27
N GLU A 111 -20.73 9.25 6.78
CA GLU A 111 -20.87 10.40 7.67
C GLU A 111 -21.60 11.58 7.03
N GLU A 112 -21.30 11.89 5.75
CA GLU A 112 -22.03 12.90 4.97
C GLU A 112 -23.53 12.58 4.85
N LEU A 113 -23.87 11.31 4.66
CA LEU A 113 -25.26 10.86 4.50
C LEU A 113 -26.03 10.83 5.83
N GLU A 114 -25.40 10.39 6.92
CA GLU A 114 -25.98 10.41 8.26
C GLU A 114 -26.29 11.85 8.69
N GLY A 115 -25.34 12.78 8.51
CA GLY A 115 -25.57 14.19 8.81
C GLY A 115 -26.65 14.86 7.95
N ALA A 116 -26.79 14.45 6.67
CA ALA A 116 -27.86 14.95 5.81
C ALA A 116 -29.24 14.36 6.16
N GLY A 117 -29.28 13.15 6.73
CA GLY A 117 -30.51 12.52 7.22
C GLY A 117 -31.06 13.20 8.47
N GLU A 118 -30.19 13.59 9.40
CA GLU A 118 -30.56 14.34 10.61
C GLU A 118 -31.06 15.76 10.30
N ALA A 119 -30.56 16.38 9.22
CA ALA A 119 -30.97 17.73 8.79
C ALA A 119 -32.35 17.80 8.12
N LYS A 120 -33.04 16.67 7.89
CA LYS A 120 -34.46 16.62 7.50
C LYS A 120 -35.31 16.31 8.74
N PRO A 121 -35.61 17.29 9.61
CA PRO A 121 -36.68 17.09 10.56
C PRO A 121 -37.98 16.91 9.77
N HIS A 122 -38.80 15.97 10.21
CA HIS A 122 -40.18 15.79 9.77
C HIS A 122 -40.93 17.12 9.73
N GLY A 123 -40.93 17.76 8.57
CA GLY A 123 -41.88 18.78 8.16
C GLY A 123 -42.77 18.14 7.13
N ASP A 124 -43.82 17.48 7.63
CA ASP A 124 -45.19 17.43 7.11
C ASP A 124 -46.02 16.46 7.97
#